data_AF-A0A812SWM9-F1
#
_entry.id   AF-A0A812SWM9-F1
#
_cell.length_a   1.000
_cell.length_b   1.000
_cell.length_c   1.000
_cell.angle_alpha   90.00
_cell.angle_beta   90.00
_cell.angle_gamma   90.00
#
_symmetry.space_group_name_H-M   'P 1'
#
loop_
_entity.id
_entity.type
_entity.pdbx_description
1 polymer ?
#
loop_
_entity_poly.entity_id
_entity_poly.type
_entity_poly.pdbx_seq_one_letter_code
_entity_poly.pdbx_strand_id
1 'polypeptide(L)'
;MVRATFLRREESRSNVLVAPELACSSSELLERLLSILKDQGLRLKDLPESDSPDFAKLLQELGFSSALERVKLAKAVRALRSENEANLKDSDGDTKFDTWQYEEMSRVQKAEAKCMVKDFVKAMVHGRRLQKLSAETGEIVDVQVSLNKKVDRLTIEGIEAQRNEAPILTDLCDILHVEPMTEPDLTVLVKTRDSELCLLLPSLEERDAFTNALGSVSVFRSALIGDAVVGVEMQSLGSEAAEEEKGVFTAEVRILKETSNFQIYRDRDFEQGFYPAPEATGGGSDQEIQGPDELGQGLNWVVKGKAQSQVGDVFKITFLRQVRRSQDKRSISWERLRNETVDFQEMSKSHKYYLVGSWNQFRECKEMLEDQVNGQKRVLKQEFTVGKTGTEKFQILLNCNFLATVHPDVDEASQAGYKLCGPDDAGSGKYWATGTSEKLIQGDHVMVYLELSGGLPHNVWWERFNSPDAHQEYLAAGAQRVWERHNRLMGLIPWQSDE
;
A
#
# COMPACT_ATOMS: atom_id res chain seq x y z
N MET A 1 78.21 -36.21 22.57
CA MET A 1 77.46 -37.14 23.45
C MET A 1 76.12 -36.48 23.71
N VAL A 2 74.95 -36.97 23.33
CA VAL A 2 74.40 -38.34 23.33
C VAL A 2 73.40 -38.49 22.16
N ARG A 3 73.41 -39.67 21.52
CA ARG A 3 72.51 -40.12 20.45
C ARG A 3 71.10 -40.37 20.99
N ALA A 4 70.06 -39.95 20.27
CA ALA A 4 68.69 -40.42 20.47
C ALA A 4 68.25 -41.30 19.28
N THR A 5 67.71 -42.45 19.63
CA THR A 5 67.50 -43.64 18.83
C THR A 5 66.15 -43.60 18.12
N PHE A 6 66.13 -43.81 16.80
CA PHE A 6 64.93 -44.02 15.99
C PHE A 6 64.39 -45.43 16.23
N LEU A 7 63.17 -45.56 16.77
CA LEU A 7 62.45 -46.83 16.85
C LEU A 7 61.43 -46.90 15.72
N ARG A 8 61.63 -47.88 14.84
CA ARG A 8 60.80 -48.28 13.70
C ARG A 8 59.59 -49.06 14.25
N ARG A 9 58.37 -48.56 14.03
CA ARG A 9 57.13 -49.24 14.41
C ARG A 9 56.64 -50.06 13.22
N GLU A 10 56.54 -51.37 13.39
CA GLU A 10 56.01 -52.31 12.40
C GLU A 10 54.51 -52.08 12.17
N GLU A 11 54.12 -52.06 10.89
CA GLU A 11 52.73 -51.99 10.44
C GLU A 11 52.07 -53.38 10.52
N SER A 12 51.13 -53.53 11.43
CA SER A 12 50.17 -54.64 11.41
C SER A 12 49.03 -54.29 10.46
N ARG A 13 49.00 -54.91 9.28
CA ARG A 13 47.87 -54.85 8.34
C ARG A 13 46.70 -55.67 8.88
N SER A 14 45.74 -55.00 9.51
CA SER A 14 44.40 -55.54 9.75
C SER A 14 43.54 -55.36 8.50
N ASN A 15 43.12 -56.48 7.89
CA ASN A 15 42.08 -56.50 6.87
C ASN A 15 40.75 -56.06 7.52
N VAL A 16 40.40 -54.78 7.35
CA VAL A 16 39.07 -54.27 7.66
C VAL A 16 38.14 -54.68 6.52
N LEU A 17 37.21 -55.59 6.81
CA LEU A 17 36.05 -55.86 5.96
C LEU A 17 35.22 -54.58 5.87
N VAL A 18 35.33 -53.87 4.75
CA VAL A 18 34.50 -52.71 4.43
C VAL A 18 33.06 -53.22 4.26
N ALA A 19 32.21 -52.91 5.22
CA ALA A 19 30.77 -53.10 5.07
C ALA A 19 30.29 -52.30 3.85
N PRO A 20 29.38 -52.84 3.02
CA PRO A 20 28.84 -52.09 1.90
C PRO A 20 28.13 -50.85 2.44
N GLU A 21 28.70 -49.67 2.21
CA GLU A 21 28.02 -48.40 2.43
C GLU A 21 26.74 -48.43 1.59
N LEU A 22 25.60 -48.60 2.28
CA LEU A 22 24.28 -48.48 1.68
C LEU A 22 24.20 -47.07 1.09
N ALA A 23 24.26 -46.99 -0.24
CA ALA A 23 24.23 -45.73 -0.96
C ALA A 23 22.87 -45.06 -0.73
N CYS A 24 22.83 -44.08 0.17
CA CYS A 24 21.64 -43.26 0.41
C CYS A 24 21.22 -42.56 -0.89
N SER A 25 19.93 -42.66 -1.20
CA SER A 25 19.33 -42.09 -2.41
C SER A 25 19.21 -40.56 -2.28
N SER A 26 19.16 -39.85 -3.41
CA SER A 26 19.00 -38.39 -3.39
C SER A 26 17.68 -37.93 -2.75
N SER A 27 16.63 -38.77 -2.83
CA SER A 27 15.32 -38.49 -2.22
C SER A 27 15.39 -38.53 -0.70
N GLU A 28 16.03 -39.54 -0.12
CA GLU A 28 16.19 -39.68 1.33
C GLU A 28 17.02 -38.53 1.92
N LEU A 29 18.09 -38.13 1.22
CA LEU A 29 18.90 -36.98 1.63
C LEU A 29 18.07 -35.69 1.62
N LEU A 30 17.25 -35.50 0.59
CA LEU A 30 16.39 -34.32 0.44
C LEU A 30 15.29 -34.28 1.52
N GLU A 31 14.64 -35.40 1.82
CA GLU A 31 13.66 -35.50 2.90
C GLU A 31 14.30 -35.18 4.26
N ARG A 32 15.51 -35.69 4.50
CA ARG A 32 16.28 -35.38 5.70
C ARG A 32 16.60 -33.88 5.80
N LEU A 33 17.02 -33.25 4.69
CA LEU A 33 17.26 -31.81 4.65
C LEU A 33 15.98 -31.01 4.95
N LEU A 34 14.86 -31.37 4.32
CA LEU A 34 13.57 -30.69 4.54
C LEU A 34 13.07 -30.83 5.98
N SER A 35 13.29 -31.98 6.61
CA SER A 35 13.00 -32.18 8.04
C SER A 35 13.82 -31.24 8.92
N ILE A 36 15.13 -31.16 8.69
CA ILE A 36 16.03 -30.28 9.47
C ILE A 36 15.64 -28.81 9.32
N LEU A 37 15.31 -28.37 8.10
CA LEU A 37 14.86 -26.99 7.87
C LEU A 37 13.55 -26.69 8.58
N LYS A 38 12.60 -27.62 8.53
CA LYS A 38 11.31 -27.49 9.22
C LYS A 38 11.50 -27.36 10.73
N ASP A 39 12.39 -28.16 11.33
CA ASP A 39 12.70 -28.09 12.75
C ASP A 39 13.39 -26.76 13.15
N GLN A 40 14.07 -26.12 12.20
CA GLN A 40 14.70 -24.80 12.38
C GLN A 40 13.80 -23.62 11.95
N GLY A 41 12.56 -23.88 11.50
CA GLY A 41 11.66 -22.84 11.00
C GLY A 41 12.10 -22.21 9.67
N LEU A 42 12.99 -22.87 8.92
CA LEU A 42 13.51 -22.43 7.64
C LEU A 42 12.77 -23.10 6.47
N ARG A 43 12.73 -22.41 5.33
CA ARG A 43 12.19 -22.91 4.05
C ARG A 43 13.33 -23.16 3.06
N LEU A 44 13.06 -23.95 2.02
CA LEU A 44 14.06 -24.27 0.98
C LEU A 44 14.58 -23.01 0.24
N LYS A 45 13.78 -21.94 0.19
CA LYS A 45 14.16 -20.65 -0.41
C LYS A 45 15.14 -19.84 0.44
N ASP A 46 15.26 -20.17 1.72
CA ASP A 46 16.17 -19.48 2.65
C ASP A 46 17.61 -20.06 2.58
N LEU A 47 17.80 -21.16 1.85
CA LEU A 47 19.12 -21.72 1.57
C LEU A 47 19.87 -20.88 0.51
N PRO A 48 21.21 -20.74 0.62
CA PRO A 48 22.04 -20.17 -0.45
C PRO A 48 21.83 -20.88 -1.80
N GLU A 49 22.28 -20.26 -2.89
CA GLU A 49 22.26 -20.92 -4.20
C GLU A 49 23.03 -22.24 -4.18
N SER A 50 22.49 -23.26 -4.86
CA SER A 50 23.02 -24.64 -4.82
C SER A 50 24.48 -24.76 -5.29
N ASP A 51 24.95 -23.80 -6.09
CA ASP A 51 26.32 -23.74 -6.63
C ASP A 51 27.26 -22.88 -5.78
N SER A 52 26.74 -22.20 -4.76
CA SER A 52 27.54 -21.35 -3.88
C SER A 52 28.40 -22.19 -2.92
N PRO A 53 29.62 -21.75 -2.58
CA PRO A 53 30.46 -22.43 -1.58
C PRO A 53 29.80 -22.42 -0.19
N ASP A 54 28.92 -21.46 0.08
CA ASP A 54 28.22 -21.35 1.35
C ASP A 54 27.11 -22.40 1.50
N PHE A 55 26.51 -22.85 0.40
CA PHE A 55 25.58 -23.99 0.42
C PHE A 55 26.28 -25.27 0.91
N ALA A 56 27.51 -25.53 0.44
CA ALA A 56 28.28 -26.70 0.87
C ALA A 56 28.70 -26.62 2.35
N LYS A 57 29.08 -25.44 2.84
CA LYS A 57 29.38 -25.20 4.26
C LYS A 57 28.14 -25.41 5.14
N LEU A 58 27.02 -24.83 4.74
CA LEU A 58 25.75 -24.98 5.45
C LEU A 58 25.33 -26.45 5.54
N LEU A 59 25.41 -27.21 4.45
CA LEU A 59 25.12 -28.65 4.49
C LEU A 59 26.05 -29.42 5.43
N GLN A 60 27.33 -29.04 5.52
CA GLN A 60 28.26 -29.63 6.46
C GLN A 60 27.86 -29.33 7.92
N GLU A 61 27.43 -28.10 8.22
CA GLU A 61 26.92 -27.67 9.53
C GLU A 61 25.62 -28.38 9.91
N LEU A 62 24.75 -28.67 8.93
CA LEU A 62 23.50 -29.43 9.10
C LEU A 62 23.73 -30.96 9.21
N GLY A 63 24.99 -31.41 9.23
CA GLY A 63 25.35 -32.82 9.48
C GLY A 63 25.50 -33.69 8.23
N PHE A 64 25.57 -33.11 7.03
CA PHE A 64 25.91 -33.82 5.79
C PHE A 64 27.42 -33.79 5.57
N SER A 65 28.13 -34.61 6.33
CA SER A 65 29.60 -34.63 6.40
C SER A 65 30.26 -35.24 5.15
N SER A 66 29.56 -36.09 4.41
CA SER A 66 30.08 -36.69 3.18
C SER A 66 30.04 -35.71 2.00
N ALA A 67 31.15 -35.56 1.30
CA ALA A 67 31.21 -34.75 0.08
C ALA A 67 30.22 -35.24 -0.98
N LEU A 68 30.01 -36.56 -1.07
CA LEU A 68 29.08 -37.17 -2.02
C LEU A 68 27.61 -36.81 -1.70
N GLU A 69 27.24 -36.80 -0.43
CA GLU A 69 25.90 -36.39 0.02
C GLU A 69 25.63 -34.92 -0.33
N ARG A 70 26.60 -34.03 -0.08
CA ARG A 70 26.46 -32.60 -0.39
C ARG A 70 26.27 -32.35 -1.89
N VAL A 71 27.01 -33.06 -2.74
CA VAL A 71 26.86 -32.96 -4.21
C VAL A 71 25.50 -33.48 -4.66
N LYS A 72 25.03 -34.62 -4.12
CA LYS A 72 23.70 -35.17 -4.43
C LYS A 72 22.59 -34.19 -4.01
N LEU A 73 22.69 -33.59 -2.82
CA LEU A 73 21.75 -32.60 -2.32
C LEU A 73 21.74 -31.32 -3.15
N ALA A 74 22.89 -30.77 -3.50
CA ALA A 74 22.98 -29.59 -4.36
C ALA A 74 22.25 -29.80 -5.69
N LYS A 75 22.43 -30.98 -6.31
CA LYS A 75 21.74 -31.36 -7.54
C LYS A 75 20.23 -31.50 -7.34
N ALA A 76 19.78 -32.13 -6.25
CA ALA A 76 18.37 -32.31 -5.95
C ALA A 76 17.65 -30.97 -5.68
N VAL A 77 18.28 -30.08 -4.90
CA VAL A 77 17.75 -28.74 -4.60
C VAL A 77 17.66 -27.88 -5.86
N ARG A 78 18.64 -27.97 -6.76
CA ARG A 78 18.60 -27.29 -8.06
C ARG A 78 17.41 -27.75 -8.90
N ALA A 79 17.21 -29.07 -9.01
CA ALA A 79 16.10 -29.64 -9.79
C ALA A 79 14.74 -29.15 -9.26
N LEU A 80 14.55 -29.17 -7.94
CA LEU A 80 13.32 -28.65 -7.31
C LEU A 80 13.08 -27.16 -7.57
N ARG A 81 14.13 -26.33 -7.53
CA ARG A 81 14.01 -24.90 -7.83
C ARG A 81 13.61 -24.68 -9.28
N SER A 82 14.22 -25.42 -10.21
CA SER A 82 13.88 -25.35 -11.64
C SER A 82 12.45 -25.81 -11.94
N GLU A 83 11.94 -26.85 -11.27
CA GLU A 83 10.55 -27.30 -11.41
C GLU A 83 9.55 -26.25 -10.89
N ASN A 84 9.86 -25.61 -9.76
CA ASN A 84 9.02 -24.53 -9.23
C ASN A 84 9.03 -23.28 -10.13
N GLU A 85 10.20 -22.91 -10.68
CA GLU A 85 10.31 -21.79 -11.62
C GLU A 85 9.61 -22.07 -12.95
N ALA A 86 9.64 -23.31 -13.45
CA ALA A 86 8.90 -23.70 -14.66
C ALA A 86 7.39 -23.62 -14.43
N ASN A 87 6.90 -24.08 -13.29
CA ASN A 87 5.48 -23.95 -12.91
C ASN A 87 5.04 -22.49 -12.72
N LEU A 88 5.96 -21.57 -12.38
CA LEU A 88 5.70 -20.13 -12.30
C LEU A 88 5.69 -19.44 -13.67
N LYS A 89 6.39 -19.99 -14.67
CA LYS A 89 6.46 -19.41 -16.03
C LYS A 89 5.33 -19.85 -16.93
N ASP A 90 4.70 -21.01 -16.69
CA ASP A 90 3.51 -21.45 -17.42
C ASP A 90 2.22 -20.71 -17.00
N SER A 91 2.28 -19.80 -16.01
CA SER A 91 1.19 -18.87 -15.69
C SER A 91 1.32 -17.50 -16.37
N ASP A 92 2.34 -17.28 -17.20
CA ASP A 92 2.63 -15.96 -17.82
C ASP A 92 1.93 -15.79 -19.19
N GLY A 93 0.61 -15.99 -19.17
CA GLY A 93 -0.29 -15.73 -20.28
C GLY A 93 -1.24 -14.58 -19.94
N ASP A 94 -0.80 -13.35 -20.26
CA ASP A 94 -1.63 -12.18 -20.57
C ASP A 94 -2.84 -11.93 -19.64
N THR A 95 -2.60 -11.33 -18.46
CA THR A 95 -3.67 -10.69 -17.69
C THR A 95 -3.27 -9.31 -17.20
N LYS A 96 -3.69 -8.33 -17.99
CA LYS A 96 -4.04 -6.96 -17.65
C LYS A 96 -4.57 -6.84 -16.20
N PHE A 97 -3.94 -5.99 -15.41
CA PHE A 97 -4.44 -5.59 -14.09
C PHE A 97 -5.53 -4.52 -14.27
N ASP A 98 -6.78 -4.95 -14.42
CA ASP A 98 -8.00 -4.14 -14.27
C ASP A 98 -8.67 -4.53 -12.93
N THR A 99 -9.45 -3.66 -12.31
CA THR A 99 -10.12 -3.81 -10.99
C THR A 99 -11.16 -4.96 -10.89
N TRP A 100 -11.15 -5.91 -11.82
CA TRP A 100 -11.90 -7.17 -11.82
C TRP A 100 -11.42 -8.21 -10.78
N GLN A 101 -10.46 -7.85 -9.91
CA GLN A 101 -9.64 -8.85 -9.23
C GLN A 101 -10.25 -9.57 -8.04
N TYR A 102 -11.38 -9.14 -7.48
CA TYR A 102 -12.02 -10.03 -6.50
C TYR A 102 -12.55 -11.31 -7.18
N GLU A 103 -12.93 -11.25 -8.46
CA GLU A 103 -13.42 -12.41 -9.22
C GLU A 103 -12.30 -13.23 -9.85
N GLU A 104 -11.15 -12.61 -10.13
CA GLU A 104 -9.99 -13.25 -10.76
C GLU A 104 -8.88 -13.67 -9.80
N MET A 105 -8.88 -13.18 -8.55
CA MET A 105 -7.99 -13.67 -7.50
C MET A 105 -8.06 -15.20 -7.44
N SER A 106 -6.91 -15.86 -7.28
CA SER A 106 -6.91 -17.27 -6.95
C SER A 106 -7.75 -17.51 -5.70
N ARG A 107 -8.35 -18.71 -5.56
CA ARG A 107 -9.13 -19.05 -4.36
C ARG A 107 -8.34 -18.79 -3.06
N VAL A 108 -7.01 -18.91 -3.11
CA VAL A 108 -6.08 -18.63 -2.00
C VAL A 108 -6.01 -17.14 -1.70
N GLN A 109 -5.81 -16.28 -2.69
CA GLN A 109 -5.76 -14.82 -2.51
C GLN A 109 -7.10 -14.25 -2.05
N LYS A 110 -8.23 -14.74 -2.59
CA LYS A 110 -9.56 -14.36 -2.09
C LYS A 110 -9.76 -14.77 -0.65
N ALA A 111 -9.25 -15.94 -0.26
CA ALA A 111 -9.32 -16.43 1.10
C ALA A 111 -8.42 -15.62 2.03
N GLU A 112 -7.24 -15.19 1.57
CA GLU A 112 -6.30 -14.35 2.32
C GLU A 112 -6.86 -12.94 2.51
N ALA A 113 -7.37 -12.29 1.46
CA ALA A 113 -8.06 -11.00 1.56
C ALA A 113 -9.32 -11.09 2.45
N LYS A 114 -10.14 -12.15 2.30
CA LYS A 114 -11.24 -12.43 3.22
C LYS A 114 -10.76 -12.67 4.64
N CYS A 115 -9.60 -13.29 4.85
CA CYS A 115 -9.03 -13.52 6.17
C CYS A 115 -8.55 -12.20 6.77
N MET A 116 -7.86 -11.35 6.02
CA MET A 116 -7.47 -10.01 6.46
C MET A 116 -8.67 -9.16 6.84
N VAL A 117 -9.71 -9.12 6.00
CA VAL A 117 -10.96 -8.40 6.30
C VAL A 117 -11.69 -9.05 7.48
N LYS A 118 -11.70 -10.37 7.60
CA LYS A 118 -12.31 -11.08 8.73
C LYS A 118 -11.53 -10.87 10.02
N ASP A 119 -10.21 -10.81 9.98
CA ASP A 119 -9.34 -10.58 11.13
C ASP A 119 -9.39 -9.12 11.54
N PHE A 120 -9.50 -8.21 10.58
CA PHE A 120 -9.87 -6.81 10.78
C PHE A 120 -11.23 -6.69 11.46
N VAL A 121 -12.28 -7.32 10.91
CA VAL A 121 -13.62 -7.36 11.52
C VAL A 121 -13.56 -8.05 12.88
N LYS A 122 -12.77 -9.11 13.08
CA LYS A 122 -12.68 -9.78 14.37
C LYS A 122 -11.93 -8.94 15.42
N ALA A 123 -10.91 -8.18 15.00
CA ALA A 123 -10.17 -7.26 15.84
C ALA A 123 -10.97 -6.00 16.16
N MET A 124 -11.78 -5.50 15.22
CA MET A 124 -12.49 -4.21 15.33
C MET A 124 -13.99 -4.36 15.66
N VAL A 125 -14.60 -5.54 15.45
CA VAL A 125 -16.05 -5.66 15.15
C VAL A 125 -16.63 -7.01 15.59
N HIS A 126 -16.92 -7.13 16.88
CA HIS A 126 -18.29 -7.45 17.31
C HIS A 126 -18.38 -7.22 18.81
N GLY A 127 -18.95 -6.07 19.19
CA GLY A 127 -19.26 -5.78 20.58
C GLY A 127 -18.04 -5.50 21.46
N ARG A 128 -16.95 -4.99 20.89
CA ARG A 128 -15.83 -4.50 21.69
C ARG A 128 -16.33 -3.30 22.49
N ARG A 129 -16.14 -3.36 23.79
CA ARG A 129 -16.41 -2.26 24.71
C ARG A 129 -15.15 -1.45 24.79
N LEU A 130 -15.21 -0.23 24.28
CA LEU A 130 -14.15 0.77 24.43
C LEU A 130 -14.63 1.81 25.44
N GLN A 131 -13.71 2.67 25.84
CA GLN A 131 -14.02 3.80 26.68
C GLN A 131 -13.91 5.09 25.85
N LYS A 132 -14.87 5.99 25.98
CA LYS A 132 -14.85 7.33 25.37
C LYS A 132 -14.59 8.35 26.47
N LEU A 133 -13.67 9.28 26.23
CA LEU A 133 -13.53 10.47 27.07
C LEU A 133 -14.51 11.54 26.58
N SER A 134 -15.47 11.92 27.41
CA SER A 134 -16.42 13.01 27.10
C SER A 134 -15.69 14.35 27.07
N ALA A 135 -15.74 15.06 25.94
CA ALA A 135 -15.12 16.38 25.81
C ALA A 135 -15.76 17.43 26.74
N GLU A 136 -17.05 17.30 27.03
CA GLU A 136 -17.80 18.27 27.85
C GLU A 136 -17.59 18.06 29.35
N THR A 137 -17.59 16.80 29.80
CA THR A 137 -17.57 16.46 31.23
C THR A 137 -16.22 15.94 31.71
N GLY A 138 -15.34 15.51 30.80
CA GLY A 138 -14.11 14.79 31.14
C GLY A 138 -14.35 13.39 31.70
N GLU A 139 -15.60 12.91 31.71
CA GLU A 139 -15.93 11.58 32.22
C GLU A 139 -15.63 10.50 31.19
N ILE A 140 -15.24 9.32 31.69
CA ILE A 140 -15.03 8.13 30.88
C ILE A 140 -16.35 7.37 30.79
N VAL A 141 -16.85 7.19 29.56
CA VAL A 141 -18.10 6.50 29.26
C VAL A 141 -17.82 5.24 28.46
N ASP A 142 -18.37 4.11 28.87
CA ASP A 142 -18.27 2.87 28.10
C ASP A 142 -19.10 2.97 26.81
N VAL A 143 -18.45 2.75 25.68
CA VAL A 143 -19.05 2.72 24.35
C VAL A 143 -18.87 1.36 23.71
N GLN A 144 -19.86 0.94 22.95
CA GLN A 144 -19.81 -0.24 22.10
C GLN A 144 -19.47 0.19 20.68
N VAL A 145 -18.39 -0.36 20.15
CA VAL A 145 -18.00 -0.15 18.75
C VAL A 145 -18.44 -1.34 17.92
N SER A 146 -19.09 -1.04 16.80
CA SER A 146 -19.50 -2.04 15.82
C SER A 146 -19.28 -1.49 14.41
N LEU A 147 -18.71 -2.30 13.54
CA LEU A 147 -18.76 -2.09 12.11
C LEU A 147 -19.85 -2.97 11.52
N ASN A 148 -20.52 -2.51 10.47
CA ASN A 148 -21.49 -3.35 9.80
C ASN A 148 -20.80 -4.45 8.96
N LYS A 149 -21.60 -5.37 8.41
CA LYS A 149 -21.09 -6.49 7.61
C LYS A 149 -20.40 -6.07 6.30
N LYS A 150 -20.69 -4.88 5.81
CA LYS A 150 -20.12 -4.34 4.57
C LYS A 150 -18.80 -3.61 4.78
N VAL A 151 -18.40 -3.38 6.03
CA VAL A 151 -17.14 -2.69 6.39
C VAL A 151 -17.15 -1.21 5.98
N ASP A 152 -18.32 -0.65 5.68
CA ASP A 152 -18.52 0.75 5.26
C ASP A 152 -18.97 1.65 6.45
N ARG A 153 -19.56 1.05 7.48
CA ARG A 153 -20.24 1.78 8.56
C ARG A 153 -19.68 1.46 9.94
N LEU A 154 -18.96 2.39 10.56
CA LEU A 154 -18.52 2.31 11.96
C LEU A 154 -19.52 3.03 12.87
N THR A 155 -20.14 2.28 13.77
CA THR A 155 -21.14 2.73 14.72
C THR A 155 -20.58 2.66 16.14
N ILE A 156 -20.62 3.80 16.84
CA ILE A 156 -20.16 3.95 18.23
C ILE A 156 -21.35 4.39 19.08
N GLU A 157 -21.82 3.51 19.97
CA GLU A 157 -23.02 3.69 20.79
C GLU A 157 -22.68 3.60 22.29
N GLY A 158 -23.29 4.43 23.13
CA GLY A 158 -23.16 4.31 24.59
C GLY A 158 -23.86 3.06 25.15
N ILE A 159 -23.27 2.40 26.16
CA ILE A 159 -23.79 1.13 26.71
C ILE A 159 -24.92 1.35 27.75
N GLU A 160 -24.97 2.50 28.43
CA GLU A 160 -25.99 2.79 29.46
C GLU A 160 -27.29 3.40 28.90
N ALA A 161 -28.29 3.62 29.76
CA ALA A 161 -29.72 3.88 29.48
C ALA A 161 -30.07 5.08 28.56
N GLN A 162 -29.09 5.74 27.96
CA GLN A 162 -29.24 6.73 26.89
C GLN A 162 -29.40 6.09 25.50
N ARG A 163 -30.16 4.99 25.39
CA ARG A 163 -30.48 4.34 24.08
C ARG A 163 -31.24 5.23 23.09
N ASN A 164 -31.66 6.42 23.51
CA ASN A 164 -32.35 7.40 22.65
C ASN A 164 -31.40 8.46 22.08
N GLU A 165 -30.11 8.44 22.40
CA GLU A 165 -29.15 9.34 21.77
C GLU A 165 -28.71 8.79 20.41
N ALA A 166 -28.60 9.68 19.43
CA ALA A 166 -28.13 9.32 18.10
C ALA A 166 -26.70 8.73 18.19
N PRO A 167 -26.36 7.73 17.37
CA PRO A 167 -25.01 7.19 17.31
C PRO A 167 -23.98 8.31 17.10
N ILE A 168 -22.89 8.27 17.87
CA ILE A 168 -21.88 9.34 17.95
C ILE A 168 -21.09 9.44 16.64
N LEU A 169 -20.87 8.30 16.01
CA LEU A 169 -20.31 8.16 14.67
C LEU A 169 -21.16 7.14 13.96
N THR A 170 -21.58 7.47 12.74
CA THR A 170 -22.36 6.54 11.92
C THR A 170 -21.69 6.11 10.66
N ASP A 171 -20.71 6.84 10.14
CA ASP A 171 -20.11 6.53 8.85
C ASP A 171 -18.59 6.67 8.92
N LEU A 172 -17.88 5.74 8.28
CA LEU A 172 -16.42 5.84 8.10
C LEU A 172 -16.05 7.05 7.22
N CYS A 173 -16.96 7.50 6.34
CA CYS A 173 -16.81 8.72 5.55
C CYS A 173 -16.55 9.97 6.40
N ASP A 174 -17.09 9.98 7.61
CA ASP A 174 -17.03 11.15 8.46
C ASP A 174 -15.66 11.29 9.11
N ILE A 175 -14.87 10.22 9.18
CA ILE A 175 -13.52 10.23 9.79
C ILE A 175 -12.56 11.00 8.87
N LEU A 176 -12.20 12.21 9.29
CA LEU A 176 -11.23 13.06 8.61
C LEU A 176 -9.81 12.69 8.98
N HIS A 177 -9.59 12.30 10.24
CA HIS A 177 -8.26 12.06 10.77
C HIS A 177 -8.30 11.13 11.97
N VAL A 178 -7.26 10.32 12.13
CA VAL A 178 -7.07 9.44 13.29
C VAL A 178 -5.65 9.63 13.78
N GLU A 179 -5.49 10.19 14.97
CA GLU A 179 -4.18 10.43 15.58
C GLU A 179 -4.13 9.80 16.98
N PRO A 180 -3.05 9.07 17.33
CA PRO A 180 -2.75 8.82 18.72
C PRO A 180 -2.43 10.17 19.40
N MET A 181 -3.05 10.44 20.55
CA MET A 181 -2.61 11.55 21.39
C MET A 181 -1.23 11.18 21.99
N THR A 182 -0.42 12.19 22.29
CA THR A 182 0.99 12.08 22.71
C THR A 182 1.29 10.89 23.62
N GLU A 183 2.37 10.15 23.35
CA GLU A 183 2.82 9.06 24.23
C GLU A 183 3.04 9.58 25.66
N PRO A 184 2.60 8.83 26.70
CA PRO A 184 2.15 7.43 26.70
C PRO A 184 0.63 7.24 26.59
N ASP A 185 -0.13 8.19 26.03
CA ASP A 185 -1.58 8.11 26.09
C ASP A 185 -2.15 6.96 25.24
N LEU A 186 -2.96 6.12 25.88
CA LEU A 186 -3.76 5.05 25.25
C LEU A 186 -4.96 5.60 24.46
N THR A 187 -4.95 6.89 24.14
CA THR A 187 -6.08 7.56 23.51
C THR A 187 -5.88 7.73 22.01
N VAL A 188 -6.95 7.50 21.25
CA VAL A 188 -7.06 7.75 19.82
C VAL A 188 -8.07 8.87 19.63
N LEU A 189 -7.62 9.95 18.99
CA LEU A 189 -8.49 11.03 18.55
C LEU A 189 -9.00 10.71 17.15
N VAL A 190 -10.30 10.42 17.06
CA VAL A 190 -11.02 10.24 15.81
C VAL A 190 -11.73 11.56 15.50
N LYS A 191 -11.18 12.33 14.57
CA LYS A 191 -11.79 13.58 14.11
C LYS A 191 -12.80 13.27 13.03
N THR A 192 -14.00 13.80 13.21
CA THR A 192 -15.06 13.74 12.21
C THR A 192 -15.38 15.14 11.68
N ARG A 193 -16.27 15.24 10.68
CA ARG A 193 -16.74 16.56 10.20
C ARG A 193 -17.45 17.37 11.29
N ASP A 194 -18.25 16.69 12.12
CA ASP A 194 -19.17 17.36 13.04
C ASP A 194 -18.73 17.25 14.50
N SER A 195 -17.77 16.38 14.81
CA SER A 195 -17.35 16.10 16.18
C SER A 195 -15.92 15.56 16.28
N GLU A 196 -15.32 15.69 17.46
CA GLU A 196 -14.07 15.00 17.81
C GLU A 196 -14.38 13.93 18.86
N LEU A 197 -13.89 12.72 18.62
CA LEU A 197 -14.13 11.58 19.49
C LEU A 197 -12.79 11.07 20.04
N CYS A 198 -12.64 11.12 21.37
CA CYS A 198 -11.46 10.57 22.04
C CYS A 198 -11.79 9.18 22.59
N LEU A 199 -11.20 8.14 22.00
CA LEU A 199 -11.34 6.75 22.41
C LEU A 199 -10.14 6.32 23.25
N LEU A 200 -10.38 5.77 24.43
CA LEU A 200 -9.38 5.15 25.29
C LEU A 200 -9.34 3.65 25.00
N LEU A 201 -8.16 3.15 24.63
CA LEU A 201 -7.91 1.76 24.29
C LEU A 201 -7.25 1.05 25.49
N PRO A 202 -7.45 -0.27 25.68
CA PRO A 202 -6.89 -1.01 26.81
C PRO A 202 -5.37 -1.09 26.85
N SER A 203 -4.69 -1.04 25.70
CA SER A 203 -3.23 -1.15 25.59
C SER A 203 -2.70 -0.40 24.36
N LEU A 204 -1.39 -0.14 24.35
CA LEU A 204 -0.70 0.53 23.24
C LEU A 204 -0.82 -0.30 21.94
N GLU A 205 -0.69 -1.62 22.06
CA GLU A 205 -0.87 -2.55 20.93
C GLU A 205 -2.28 -2.45 20.34
N GLU A 206 -3.32 -2.37 21.19
CA GLU A 206 -4.69 -2.18 20.72
C GLU A 206 -4.93 -0.80 20.10
N ARG A 207 -4.31 0.25 20.64
CA ARG A 207 -4.33 1.62 20.08
C ARG A 207 -3.74 1.66 18.69
N ASP A 208 -2.56 1.07 18.52
CA ASP A 208 -1.86 1.07 17.24
C ASP A 208 -2.57 0.16 16.24
N ALA A 209 -3.08 -1.00 16.68
CA ALA A 209 -3.90 -1.87 15.84
C ALA A 209 -5.19 -1.17 15.37
N PHE A 210 -5.88 -0.44 16.26
CA PHE A 210 -7.09 0.31 15.94
C PHE A 210 -6.83 1.47 14.98
N THR A 211 -5.76 2.24 15.22
CA THR A 211 -5.33 3.34 14.34
C THR A 211 -4.94 2.83 12.95
N ASN A 212 -4.13 1.76 12.91
CA ASN A 212 -3.71 1.12 11.66
C ASN A 212 -4.89 0.55 10.87
N ALA A 213 -5.87 -0.03 11.58
CA ALA A 213 -7.09 -0.54 11.03
C ALA A 213 -7.89 0.60 10.35
N LEU A 214 -8.20 1.68 11.07
CA LEU A 214 -8.93 2.82 10.50
C LEU A 214 -8.18 3.50 9.34
N GLY A 215 -6.86 3.66 9.47
CA GLY A 215 -6.03 4.20 8.39
C GLY A 215 -6.04 3.32 7.14
N SER A 216 -5.98 2.00 7.31
CA SER A 216 -6.05 1.05 6.18
C SER A 216 -7.39 1.12 5.45
N VAL A 217 -8.51 1.31 6.15
CA VAL A 217 -9.83 1.50 5.53
C VAL A 217 -9.88 2.79 4.70
N SER A 218 -9.33 3.89 5.23
CA SER A 218 -9.25 5.17 4.51
C SER A 218 -8.44 5.04 3.19
N VAL A 219 -7.32 4.32 3.25
CA VAL A 219 -6.46 4.05 2.09
C VAL A 219 -7.11 3.08 1.09
N PHE A 220 -7.71 1.98 1.58
CA PHE A 220 -8.41 1.01 0.72
C PHE A 220 -9.55 1.66 -0.06
N ARG A 221 -10.28 2.59 0.58
CA ARG A 221 -11.35 3.33 -0.06
C ARG A 221 -10.81 4.28 -1.13
N SER A 222 -9.73 5.00 -0.82
CA SER A 222 -9.06 5.89 -1.79
C SER A 222 -8.51 5.14 -3.02
N ALA A 223 -8.14 3.86 -2.87
CA ALA A 223 -7.66 3.00 -3.94
C ALA A 223 -8.77 2.27 -4.74
N LEU A 224 -9.97 2.10 -4.17
CA LEU A 224 -11.11 1.44 -4.82
C LEU A 224 -11.88 2.37 -5.77
N ILE A 225 -11.76 3.68 -5.62
CA ILE A 225 -12.51 4.65 -6.42
C ILE A 225 -11.67 4.92 -7.68
N GLY A 226 -12.23 4.98 -8.89
CA GLY A 226 -11.47 5.05 -10.15
C GLY A 226 -11.33 6.45 -10.74
N ASP A 227 -10.23 6.67 -11.47
CA ASP A 227 -9.93 7.78 -12.40
C ASP A 227 -10.05 9.21 -11.85
N ALA A 228 -9.67 10.19 -12.67
CA ALA A 228 -9.87 11.61 -12.41
C ALA A 228 -11.38 11.93 -12.27
N VAL A 229 -11.94 11.62 -11.12
CA VAL A 229 -13.13 12.29 -10.63
C VAL A 229 -12.67 13.73 -10.44
N VAL A 230 -12.81 14.53 -11.51
CA VAL A 230 -13.37 15.86 -11.33
C VAL A 230 -14.69 15.54 -10.66
N GLY A 231 -14.65 15.39 -9.33
CA GLY A 231 -15.80 15.42 -8.48
C GLY A 231 -16.24 16.82 -8.74
N VAL A 232 -17.09 16.99 -9.74
CA VAL A 232 -17.60 18.30 -10.00
C VAL A 232 -18.44 18.51 -8.78
N GLU A 233 -17.88 19.30 -7.88
CA GLU A 233 -18.60 19.81 -6.77
C GLU A 233 -19.74 20.58 -7.41
N MET A 234 -20.89 19.91 -7.52
CA MET A 234 -22.16 20.58 -7.73
C MET A 234 -22.39 21.31 -6.43
N GLN A 235 -21.71 22.46 -6.31
CA GLN A 235 -22.05 23.43 -5.31
C GLN A 235 -23.54 23.66 -5.50
N SER A 236 -24.32 23.51 -4.44
CA SER A 236 -25.63 24.12 -4.39
C SER A 236 -25.38 25.62 -4.51
N LEU A 237 -25.26 26.12 -5.75
CA LEU A 237 -25.15 27.54 -6.01
C LEU A 237 -26.37 28.18 -5.34
N GLY A 238 -26.07 29.17 -4.50
CA GLY A 238 -27.04 29.82 -3.62
C GLY A 238 -28.33 30.11 -4.36
N SER A 239 -29.43 29.79 -3.68
CA SER A 239 -30.82 29.84 -4.15
C SER A 239 -31.34 31.26 -4.43
N GLU A 240 -30.62 32.05 -5.21
CA GLU A 240 -31.02 33.41 -5.59
C GLU A 240 -31.01 33.61 -7.11
N ALA A 241 -31.80 32.82 -7.85
CA ALA A 241 -32.44 33.26 -9.10
C ALA A 241 -33.40 32.19 -9.65
N ALA A 242 -34.66 32.59 -9.88
CA ALA A 242 -35.71 31.88 -10.60
C ALA A 242 -36.16 30.51 -10.03
N GLU A 243 -37.40 30.10 -10.32
CA GLU A 243 -37.87 28.73 -10.09
C GLU A 243 -37.13 27.76 -11.04
N GLU A 244 -35.81 27.65 -10.89
CA GLU A 244 -34.97 26.75 -11.64
C GLU A 244 -35.47 25.31 -11.49
N GLU A 245 -35.49 24.61 -12.62
CA GLU A 245 -36.06 23.29 -12.77
C GLU A 245 -35.48 22.30 -11.75
N LYS A 246 -36.27 21.99 -10.70
CA LYS A 246 -35.89 21.02 -9.67
C LYS A 246 -35.28 19.76 -10.30
N GLY A 247 -34.04 19.47 -9.95
CA GLY A 247 -33.33 18.27 -10.38
C GLY A 247 -32.37 18.45 -11.56
N VAL A 248 -32.15 19.67 -12.05
CA VAL A 248 -31.02 19.97 -12.96
C VAL A 248 -29.81 20.36 -12.14
N PHE A 249 -28.66 19.77 -12.46
CA PHE A 249 -27.39 20.08 -11.84
C PHE A 249 -26.35 20.34 -12.92
N THR A 250 -25.49 21.33 -12.73
CA THR A 250 -24.50 21.73 -13.72
C THR A 250 -23.11 21.89 -13.12
N ALA A 251 -22.11 21.72 -13.99
CA ALA A 251 -20.75 21.45 -13.62
C ALA A 251 -19.81 21.94 -14.73
N GLU A 252 -18.93 22.91 -14.47
CA GLU A 252 -17.92 23.31 -15.45
C GLU A 252 -16.60 22.54 -15.23
N VAL A 253 -16.13 21.86 -16.26
CA VAL A 253 -14.91 21.04 -16.22
C VAL A 253 -13.95 21.51 -17.30
N ARG A 254 -12.74 21.89 -16.90
CA ARG A 254 -11.67 22.21 -17.83
C ARG A 254 -10.86 20.96 -18.14
N ILE A 255 -10.75 20.63 -19.41
CA ILE A 255 -10.07 19.44 -19.91
C ILE A 255 -8.57 19.73 -20.03
N LEU A 256 -7.74 18.94 -19.35
CA LEU A 256 -6.28 19.11 -19.31
C LEU A 256 -5.50 18.10 -20.17
N LYS A 257 -6.19 17.11 -20.74
CA LYS A 257 -5.65 16.04 -21.60
C LYS A 257 -6.53 15.91 -22.86
N GLU A 258 -6.20 15.04 -23.81
CA GLU A 258 -7.05 14.86 -25.01
C GLU A 258 -8.44 14.29 -24.68
N THR A 259 -8.52 13.50 -23.61
CA THR A 259 -9.74 12.90 -23.08
C THR A 259 -9.79 13.09 -21.58
N SER A 260 -10.98 13.28 -21.02
CA SER A 260 -11.21 13.23 -19.57
C SER A 260 -12.33 12.26 -19.27
N ASN A 261 -12.13 11.45 -18.25
CA ASN A 261 -13.12 10.52 -17.73
C ASN A 261 -13.80 11.15 -16.51
N PHE A 262 -15.07 10.84 -16.25
CA PHE A 262 -15.75 11.30 -15.03
C PHE A 262 -16.95 10.42 -14.67
N GLN A 263 -17.38 10.56 -13.42
CA GLN A 263 -18.62 10.02 -12.84
C GLN A 263 -19.30 11.09 -11.98
N ILE A 264 -20.54 10.84 -11.58
CA ILE A 264 -21.30 11.76 -10.71
C ILE A 264 -21.61 11.04 -9.42
N TYR A 265 -21.24 11.63 -8.29
CA TYR A 265 -21.49 11.07 -6.97
C TYR A 265 -22.47 11.96 -6.21
N ARG A 266 -23.50 11.34 -5.62
CA ARG A 266 -24.47 12.07 -4.80
C ARG A 266 -23.86 12.38 -3.44
N ASP A 267 -23.98 13.62 -2.97
CA ASP A 267 -23.63 14.04 -1.60
C ASP A 267 -22.21 13.66 -1.15
N ARG A 268 -21.27 13.55 -2.10
CA ARG A 268 -19.89 13.07 -1.88
C ARG A 268 -19.83 11.63 -1.34
N ASP A 269 -20.87 10.84 -1.56
CA ASP A 269 -20.94 9.42 -1.26
C ASP A 269 -20.54 8.60 -2.49
N PHE A 270 -19.35 8.00 -2.42
CA PHE A 270 -18.78 7.18 -3.49
C PHE A 270 -19.55 5.87 -3.72
N GLU A 271 -20.38 5.44 -2.77
CA GLU A 271 -21.26 4.28 -2.93
C GLU A 271 -22.56 4.65 -3.66
N GLN A 272 -22.72 5.92 -4.00
CA GLN A 272 -23.88 6.47 -4.69
C GLN A 272 -23.46 7.14 -6.00
N GLY A 273 -22.64 6.41 -6.76
CA GLY A 273 -22.17 6.81 -8.08
C GLY A 273 -23.22 6.59 -9.17
N PHE A 274 -23.34 7.56 -10.05
CA PHE A 274 -23.98 7.43 -11.36
C PHE A 274 -22.91 7.28 -12.42
N TYR A 275 -23.12 6.35 -13.34
CA TYR A 275 -22.14 5.94 -14.34
C TYR A 275 -22.85 5.41 -15.60
N PRO A 276 -22.18 5.32 -16.76
CA PRO A 276 -22.76 4.73 -17.97
C PRO A 276 -22.93 3.21 -17.83
N ALA A 277 -23.91 2.64 -18.54
CA ALA A 277 -24.08 1.20 -18.62
C ALA A 277 -22.82 0.49 -19.19
N PRO A 278 -22.42 -0.70 -18.68
CA PRO A 278 -21.20 -1.40 -19.09
C PRO A 278 -21.10 -1.72 -20.59
N GLU A 279 -22.24 -1.97 -21.22
CA GLU A 279 -22.33 -2.33 -22.65
C GLU A 279 -22.03 -1.13 -23.57
N ALA A 280 -21.97 0.07 -23.02
CA ALA A 280 -21.97 1.30 -23.78
C ALA A 280 -20.52 1.73 -24.07
N THR A 281 -19.92 1.12 -25.10
CA THR A 281 -18.55 1.44 -25.53
C THR A 281 -18.40 2.93 -25.86
N GLY A 282 -17.56 3.64 -25.11
CA GLY A 282 -17.12 5.00 -25.43
C GLY A 282 -17.74 6.13 -24.62
N GLY A 283 -18.61 5.84 -23.64
CA GLY A 283 -19.04 6.82 -22.63
C GLY A 283 -19.81 8.03 -23.18
N GLY A 284 -20.65 7.87 -24.20
CA GLY A 284 -21.45 8.95 -24.80
C GLY A 284 -22.58 9.47 -23.89
N SER A 285 -23.13 10.65 -24.20
CA SER A 285 -24.21 11.29 -23.42
C SER A 285 -25.59 10.66 -23.63
N ASP A 286 -25.75 9.87 -24.69
CA ASP A 286 -26.96 9.14 -25.06
C ASP A 286 -27.12 7.79 -24.34
N GLN A 287 -26.13 7.42 -23.52
CA GLN A 287 -26.08 6.14 -22.84
C GLN A 287 -27.04 6.08 -21.65
N GLU A 288 -27.52 4.87 -21.35
CA GLU A 288 -28.30 4.62 -20.15
C GLU A 288 -27.43 4.86 -18.90
N ILE A 289 -27.99 5.59 -17.94
CA ILE A 289 -27.35 5.92 -16.68
C ILE A 289 -27.73 4.87 -15.63
N GLN A 290 -26.73 4.24 -15.04
CA GLN A 290 -26.87 3.30 -13.93
C GLN A 290 -26.65 3.99 -12.58
N GLY A 291 -26.87 3.27 -11.46
CA GLY A 291 -26.77 3.82 -10.11
C GLY A 291 -28.06 4.49 -9.58
N PRO A 292 -28.01 5.24 -8.46
CA PRO A 292 -26.82 5.44 -7.63
C PRO A 292 -26.48 4.17 -6.85
N ASP A 293 -25.32 3.58 -7.10
CA ASP A 293 -24.79 2.40 -6.39
C ASP A 293 -23.25 2.33 -6.52
N GLU A 294 -22.66 1.31 -5.90
CA GLU A 294 -21.21 1.07 -5.82
C GLU A 294 -20.62 0.30 -7.02
N LEU A 295 -21.45 -0.09 -8.00
CA LEU A 295 -21.02 -0.96 -9.12
C LEU A 295 -20.39 -0.19 -10.29
N GLY A 296 -20.23 1.14 -10.14
CA GLY A 296 -19.69 2.01 -11.18
C GLY A 296 -18.18 1.92 -11.39
N GLN A 297 -17.44 1.14 -10.61
CA GLN A 297 -15.98 1.15 -10.68
C GLN A 297 -15.46 0.86 -12.10
N GLY A 298 -14.65 1.76 -12.65
CA GLY A 298 -14.11 1.67 -14.03
C GLY A 298 -15.10 2.05 -15.14
N LEU A 299 -16.36 2.34 -14.82
CA LEU A 299 -17.38 2.74 -15.77
C LEU A 299 -17.49 4.27 -15.80
N ASN A 300 -16.74 4.90 -16.71
CA ASN A 300 -16.66 6.36 -16.76
C ASN A 300 -17.29 6.90 -18.04
N TRP A 301 -17.96 8.05 -17.95
CA TRP A 301 -18.23 8.85 -19.15
C TRP A 301 -16.92 9.45 -19.65
N VAL A 302 -16.78 9.54 -20.96
CA VAL A 302 -15.57 10.09 -21.58
C VAL A 302 -15.95 11.37 -22.29
N VAL A 303 -15.49 12.51 -21.74
CA VAL A 303 -15.45 13.76 -22.50
C VAL A 303 -14.30 13.65 -23.48
N LYS A 304 -14.60 13.04 -24.64
CA LYS A 304 -13.72 13.11 -25.78
C LYS A 304 -13.85 14.48 -26.37
N GLY A 305 -12.71 15.14 -26.49
CA GLY A 305 -12.61 16.24 -27.40
C GLY A 305 -13.15 15.85 -28.78
N LYS A 306 -13.88 16.73 -29.47
CA LYS A 306 -14.07 16.55 -30.92
C LYS A 306 -12.68 16.49 -31.57
N ALA A 307 -12.56 16.10 -32.85
CA ALA A 307 -11.28 16.19 -33.58
C ALA A 307 -10.62 17.61 -33.57
N GLN A 308 -11.30 18.61 -33.00
CA GLN A 308 -10.87 20.00 -32.82
C GLN A 308 -10.86 20.46 -31.35
N SER A 309 -10.99 19.55 -30.40
CA SER A 309 -10.86 19.92 -28.99
C SER A 309 -9.40 20.00 -28.61
N GLN A 310 -9.11 21.01 -27.81
CA GLN A 310 -7.77 21.36 -27.40
C GLN A 310 -7.72 21.35 -25.88
N VAL A 311 -6.54 21.06 -25.35
CA VAL A 311 -6.23 21.32 -23.94
C VAL A 311 -6.71 22.72 -23.58
N GLY A 312 -7.44 22.83 -22.47
CA GLY A 312 -8.06 24.08 -22.03
C GLY A 312 -9.52 24.29 -22.44
N ASP A 313 -10.10 23.38 -23.20
CA ASP A 313 -11.55 23.38 -23.42
C ASP A 313 -12.29 23.22 -22.09
N VAL A 314 -13.27 24.10 -21.87
CA VAL A 314 -14.19 24.06 -20.73
C VAL A 314 -15.51 23.49 -21.20
N PHE A 315 -15.95 22.42 -20.56
CA PHE A 315 -17.23 21.75 -20.81
C PHE A 315 -18.20 22.03 -19.66
N LYS A 316 -19.45 22.29 -20.00
CA LYS A 316 -20.56 22.29 -19.05
C LYS A 316 -21.21 20.93 -19.06
N ILE A 317 -20.96 20.15 -18.02
CA ILE A 317 -21.68 18.90 -17.74
C ILE A 317 -23.02 19.28 -17.10
N THR A 318 -24.10 18.75 -17.65
CA THR A 318 -25.46 18.93 -17.15
C THR A 318 -26.04 17.55 -16.84
N PHE A 319 -26.42 17.34 -15.58
CA PHE A 319 -27.08 16.15 -15.11
C PHE A 319 -28.50 16.50 -14.69
N LEU A 320 -29.48 15.79 -15.23
CA LEU A 320 -30.88 15.94 -14.86
C LEU A 320 -31.33 14.66 -14.17
N ARG A 321 -31.92 14.80 -12.98
CA ARG A 321 -32.58 13.73 -12.24
C ARG A 321 -33.95 14.18 -11.78
N GLN A 322 -35.00 13.53 -12.26
CA GLN A 322 -36.39 13.79 -11.87
C GLN A 322 -37.01 12.55 -11.27
N VAL A 323 -37.25 12.59 -9.95
CA VAL A 323 -37.94 11.51 -9.23
C VAL A 323 -39.42 11.88 -9.08
N ARG A 324 -40.31 11.15 -9.76
CA ARG A 324 -41.78 11.34 -9.67
C ARG A 324 -42.50 10.01 -9.59
N ARG A 325 -43.30 9.79 -8.53
CA ARG A 325 -44.23 8.64 -8.38
C ARG A 325 -43.62 7.30 -8.83
N SER A 326 -42.43 6.98 -8.30
CA SER A 326 -41.66 5.76 -8.61
C SER A 326 -40.94 5.70 -9.96
N GLN A 327 -40.91 6.79 -10.74
CA GLN A 327 -40.04 6.92 -11.90
C GLN A 327 -38.83 7.80 -11.54
N ASP A 328 -37.62 7.30 -11.81
CA ASP A 328 -36.36 8.04 -11.72
C ASP A 328 -35.85 8.32 -13.14
N LYS A 329 -36.25 9.47 -13.69
CA LYS A 329 -35.81 9.88 -15.03
C LYS A 329 -34.46 10.59 -14.90
N ARG A 330 -33.47 10.06 -15.60
CA ARG A 330 -32.09 10.57 -15.58
C ARG A 330 -31.64 10.90 -16.99
N SER A 331 -30.88 11.98 -17.15
CA SER A 331 -30.15 12.26 -18.38
C SER A 331 -28.88 13.02 -18.07
N ILE A 332 -27.86 12.83 -18.91
CA ILE A 332 -26.59 13.53 -18.81
C ILE A 332 -26.25 14.11 -20.17
N SER A 333 -25.70 15.30 -20.18
CA SER A 333 -25.15 15.92 -21.38
C SER A 333 -23.94 16.74 -21.01
N TRP A 334 -23.07 16.98 -21.99
CA TRP A 334 -22.02 17.97 -21.83
C TRP A 334 -21.85 18.75 -23.12
N GLU A 335 -21.63 20.05 -23.00
CA GLU A 335 -21.38 20.93 -24.13
C GLU A 335 -20.10 21.72 -23.90
N ARG A 336 -19.31 21.88 -24.96
CA ARG A 336 -18.13 22.75 -24.93
C ARG A 336 -18.60 24.20 -24.84
N LEU A 337 -18.26 24.90 -23.76
CA LEU A 337 -18.59 26.31 -23.58
C LEU A 337 -17.55 27.22 -24.25
N ARG A 338 -16.28 27.01 -23.94
CA ARG A 338 -15.18 27.90 -24.31
C ARG A 338 -13.84 27.16 -24.32
N ASN A 339 -12.80 27.82 -24.82
CA ASN A 339 -11.42 27.40 -24.65
C ASN A 339 -10.69 28.47 -23.83
N GLU A 340 -10.02 28.04 -22.78
CA GLU A 340 -9.20 28.90 -21.94
C GLU A 340 -7.76 28.45 -22.06
N THR A 341 -6.84 29.40 -22.24
CA THR A 341 -5.41 29.08 -22.22
C THR A 341 -5.03 28.55 -20.86
N VAL A 342 -4.55 27.31 -20.81
CA VAL A 342 -4.10 26.68 -19.57
C VAL A 342 -2.69 27.12 -19.28
N ASP A 343 -2.53 27.95 -18.25
CA ASP A 343 -1.22 28.15 -17.64
C ASP A 343 -0.94 26.97 -16.69
N PHE A 344 -0.33 25.91 -17.25
CA PHE A 344 0.09 24.75 -16.46
C PHE A 344 1.09 25.11 -15.37
N GLN A 345 1.90 26.15 -15.57
CA GLN A 345 2.85 26.60 -14.58
C GLN A 345 2.12 27.20 -13.38
N GLU A 346 1.09 28.03 -13.60
CA GLU A 346 0.25 28.57 -12.54
C GLU A 346 -0.55 27.47 -11.83
N MET A 347 -1.23 26.58 -12.57
CA MET A 347 -1.98 25.48 -11.95
C MET A 347 -1.07 24.55 -11.13
N SER A 348 0.14 24.28 -11.60
CA SER A 348 1.06 23.42 -10.86
C SER A 348 1.47 24.00 -9.50
N LYS A 349 1.32 25.32 -9.28
CA LYS A 349 1.61 25.95 -7.98
C LYS A 349 0.62 25.52 -6.89
N SER A 350 -0.61 25.17 -7.26
CA SER A 350 -1.59 24.63 -6.31
C SER A 350 -1.44 23.13 -6.10
N HIS A 351 -0.77 22.44 -7.02
CA HIS A 351 -0.53 21.01 -6.92
C HIS A 351 0.51 20.68 -5.87
N LYS A 352 0.13 19.77 -4.97
CA LYS A 352 1.02 19.15 -3.98
C LYS A 352 1.31 17.73 -4.41
N TYR A 353 2.56 17.31 -4.27
CA TYR A 353 2.97 15.93 -4.55
C TYR A 353 3.34 15.26 -3.25
N TYR A 354 3.04 13.98 -3.13
CA TYR A 354 3.24 13.20 -1.91
C TYR A 354 3.98 11.92 -2.25
N LEU A 355 4.94 11.55 -1.41
CA LEU A 355 5.67 10.29 -1.51
C LEU A 355 4.98 9.23 -0.64
N VAL A 356 4.75 8.05 -1.21
CA VAL A 356 4.26 6.86 -0.50
C VAL A 356 5.16 5.67 -0.84
N GLY A 357 5.32 4.72 0.08
CA GLY A 357 6.18 3.57 -0.19
C GLY A 357 6.05 2.41 0.79
N SER A 358 6.81 1.35 0.54
CA SER A 358 6.74 0.11 1.32
C SER A 358 7.20 0.27 2.78
N TRP A 359 8.02 1.27 3.09
CA TRP A 359 8.52 1.53 4.46
C TRP A 359 7.40 1.81 5.46
N ASN A 360 6.26 2.32 5.00
CA ASN A 360 5.05 2.55 5.81
C ASN A 360 3.84 1.79 5.26
N GLN A 361 4.07 0.72 4.49
CA GLN A 361 3.03 -0.08 3.85
C GLN A 361 2.05 0.77 3.01
N PHE A 362 2.54 1.85 2.39
CA PHE A 362 1.76 2.81 1.62
C PHE A 362 0.62 3.48 2.42
N ARG A 363 0.72 3.54 3.74
CA ARG A 363 -0.36 4.06 4.62
C ARG A 363 -0.34 5.56 4.79
N GLU A 364 0.84 6.18 4.72
CA GLU A 364 1.02 7.61 4.99
C GLU A 364 1.64 8.29 3.77
N CYS A 365 0.98 9.38 3.34
CA CYS A 365 1.46 10.30 2.30
C CYS A 365 2.37 11.37 2.90
N LYS A 366 3.64 11.43 2.47
CA LYS A 366 4.56 12.49 2.89
C LYS A 366 4.69 13.57 1.82
N GLU A 367 4.27 14.81 2.12
CA GLU A 367 4.33 15.94 1.17
C GLU A 367 5.78 16.18 0.70
N MET A 368 6.00 16.27 -0.61
CA MET A 368 7.30 16.62 -1.18
C MET A 368 7.51 18.13 -1.16
N LEU A 369 8.69 18.56 -0.71
CA LEU A 369 9.02 19.96 -0.48
C LEU A 369 9.86 20.52 -1.62
N GLU A 370 9.67 21.80 -1.95
CA GLU A 370 10.41 22.45 -3.03
C GLU A 370 11.88 22.67 -2.67
N ASP A 371 12.77 22.27 -3.58
CA ASP A 371 14.21 22.44 -3.45
C ASP A 371 14.65 23.82 -3.94
N GLN A 372 14.94 24.71 -2.99
CA GLN A 372 15.29 26.12 -3.24
C GLN A 372 16.63 26.31 -3.99
N VAL A 373 17.40 25.26 -4.22
CA VAL A 373 18.79 25.34 -4.69
C VAL A 373 18.91 25.64 -6.19
N ASN A 374 17.88 25.34 -6.98
CA ASN A 374 17.95 25.38 -8.44
C ASN A 374 16.93 26.35 -9.04
N GLY A 375 17.18 27.66 -8.95
CA GLY A 375 16.27 28.74 -9.42
C GLY A 375 15.86 28.73 -10.90
N GLN A 376 16.22 27.71 -11.69
CA GLN A 376 15.75 27.51 -13.07
C GLN A 376 14.67 26.44 -13.23
N LYS A 377 14.56 25.46 -12.30
CA LYS A 377 13.63 24.35 -12.43
C LYS A 377 12.99 24.03 -11.08
N ARG A 378 11.67 23.84 -11.06
CA ARG A 378 10.96 23.45 -9.85
C ARG A 378 11.21 21.97 -9.60
N VAL A 379 11.98 21.68 -8.56
CA VAL A 379 12.27 20.32 -8.11
C VAL A 379 11.64 20.15 -6.73
N LEU A 380 10.86 19.09 -6.55
CA LEU A 380 10.32 18.69 -5.27
C LEU A 380 11.16 17.53 -4.73
N LYS A 381 11.35 17.45 -3.41
CA LYS A 381 12.12 16.39 -2.78
C LYS A 381 11.46 15.88 -1.51
N GLN A 382 11.67 14.60 -1.20
CA GLN A 382 11.25 13.99 0.06
C GLN A 382 12.18 12.84 0.45
N GLU A 383 12.42 12.73 1.75
CA GLU A 383 13.28 11.73 2.36
C GLU A 383 12.47 10.55 2.91
N PHE A 384 13.07 9.35 2.84
CA PHE A 384 12.62 8.20 3.62
C PHE A 384 13.81 7.36 4.11
N THR A 385 13.56 6.56 5.15
CA THR A 385 14.52 5.61 5.73
C THR A 385 14.28 4.21 5.18
N VAL A 386 15.34 3.56 4.69
CA VAL A 386 15.31 2.20 4.15
C VAL A 386 15.09 1.19 5.26
N GLY A 387 14.11 0.30 5.08
CA GLY A 387 13.75 -0.76 6.00
C GLY A 387 14.73 -1.92 6.04
N LYS A 388 14.35 -2.99 6.75
CA LYS A 388 15.20 -4.17 7.03
C LYS A 388 15.66 -4.92 5.77
N THR A 389 14.91 -4.80 4.68
CA THR A 389 15.17 -5.48 3.41
C THR A 389 16.33 -4.87 2.64
N GLY A 390 16.68 -3.60 2.91
CA GLY A 390 17.62 -2.85 2.07
C GLY A 390 17.05 -2.42 0.72
N THR A 391 15.76 -2.70 0.47
CA THR A 391 15.06 -2.38 -0.78
C THR A 391 13.68 -1.83 -0.46
N GLU A 392 13.32 -0.70 -1.06
CA GLU A 392 12.00 -0.09 -0.89
C GLU A 392 11.33 0.16 -2.24
N LYS A 393 10.00 0.07 -2.26
CA LYS A 393 9.15 0.43 -3.39
C LYS A 393 8.43 1.72 -3.09
N PHE A 394 8.27 2.60 -4.09
CA PHE A 394 7.55 3.85 -3.89
C PHE A 394 6.80 4.33 -5.14
N GLN A 395 5.89 5.27 -4.89
CA GLN A 395 5.13 6.02 -5.87
C GLN A 395 5.01 7.48 -5.42
N ILE A 396 4.64 8.36 -6.36
CA ILE A 396 4.39 9.77 -6.05
C ILE A 396 2.94 10.09 -6.42
N LEU A 397 2.17 10.60 -5.47
CA LEU A 397 0.76 10.90 -5.61
C LEU A 397 0.55 12.41 -5.80
N LEU A 398 -0.27 12.80 -6.76
CA LEU A 398 -0.78 14.16 -6.85
C LEU A 398 -1.92 14.34 -5.83
N ASN A 399 -1.80 15.33 -4.94
CA ASN A 399 -2.78 15.66 -3.90
C ASN A 399 -3.17 14.47 -3.00
N CYS A 400 -2.23 13.54 -2.73
CA CYS A 400 -2.45 12.30 -1.96
C CYS A 400 -3.62 11.45 -2.53
N ASN A 401 -3.79 11.46 -3.85
CA ASN A 401 -4.77 10.66 -4.56
C ASN A 401 -4.09 9.51 -5.33
N PHE A 402 -4.39 8.26 -4.98
CA PHE A 402 -3.86 7.06 -5.65
C PHE A 402 -4.29 6.93 -7.13
N LEU A 403 -5.30 7.69 -7.55
CA LEU A 403 -5.79 7.75 -8.94
C LEU A 403 -5.11 8.83 -9.77
N ALA A 404 -4.23 9.59 -9.14
CA ALA A 404 -3.41 10.61 -9.78
C ALA A 404 -1.95 10.33 -9.43
N THR A 405 -1.50 9.11 -9.75
CA THR A 405 -0.17 8.62 -9.42
C THR A 405 0.80 8.94 -10.55
N VAL A 406 1.96 9.51 -10.21
CA VAL A 406 3.14 9.54 -11.07
C VAL A 406 3.89 8.24 -10.85
N HIS A 407 4.17 7.51 -11.93
CA HIS A 407 4.70 6.16 -11.86
C HIS A 407 5.61 5.85 -13.07
N PRO A 408 6.44 4.79 -13.01
CA PRO A 408 7.14 4.27 -14.18
C PRO A 408 6.20 3.47 -15.08
N ASP A 409 6.56 3.27 -16.35
CA ASP A 409 5.81 2.42 -17.29
C ASP A 409 5.93 0.91 -17.00
N VAL A 410 6.98 0.51 -16.29
CA VAL A 410 7.26 -0.88 -15.86
C VAL A 410 7.30 -0.98 -14.34
N ASP A 411 6.86 -2.11 -13.79
CA ASP A 411 6.97 -2.35 -12.34
C ASP A 411 8.42 -2.55 -11.88
N GLU A 412 8.68 -2.21 -10.62
CA GLU A 412 10.00 -2.25 -9.98
C GLU A 412 11.10 -1.52 -10.77
N ALA A 413 10.75 -0.39 -11.39
CA ALA A 413 11.68 0.38 -12.19
C ALA A 413 12.86 0.90 -11.35
N SER A 414 14.07 0.72 -11.89
CA SER A 414 15.28 1.35 -11.35
C SER A 414 15.37 2.83 -11.77
N GLN A 415 16.44 3.53 -11.37
CA GLN A 415 16.69 4.92 -11.81
C GLN A 415 16.85 5.07 -13.33
N ALA A 416 17.16 3.98 -14.03
CA ALA A 416 17.37 4.00 -15.47
C ALA A 416 16.40 3.06 -16.17
N GLY A 417 16.09 3.39 -17.43
CA GLY A 417 15.37 2.49 -18.34
C GLY A 417 13.86 2.48 -18.20
N TYR A 418 13.25 3.51 -17.63
CA TYR A 418 11.79 3.66 -17.56
C TYR A 418 11.32 4.91 -18.30
N LYS A 419 10.05 4.90 -18.70
CA LYS A 419 9.31 6.09 -19.15
C LYS A 419 8.46 6.60 -18.01
N LEU A 420 8.58 7.89 -17.69
CA LEU A 420 7.72 8.54 -16.71
C LEU A 420 6.27 8.61 -17.23
N CYS A 421 5.33 8.14 -16.43
CA CYS A 421 3.89 8.14 -16.68
C CYS A 421 3.15 8.88 -15.56
N GLY A 422 1.88 9.18 -15.80
CA GLY A 422 1.05 9.93 -14.87
C GLY A 422 1.26 11.46 -14.87
N PRO A 423 0.57 12.19 -13.97
CA PRO A 423 -0.34 11.65 -12.95
C PRO A 423 -1.62 11.10 -13.58
N ASP A 424 -1.90 9.82 -13.33
CA ASP A 424 -3.10 9.09 -13.78
C ASP A 424 -3.36 7.85 -12.90
N ASP A 425 -4.39 7.07 -13.23
CA ASP A 425 -4.84 5.90 -12.48
C ASP A 425 -4.18 4.59 -12.94
N ALA A 426 -3.34 4.63 -13.97
CA ALA A 426 -2.62 3.48 -14.49
C ALA A 426 -1.36 3.14 -13.67
N GLY A 427 -1.16 3.80 -12.53
CA GLY A 427 -0.06 3.59 -11.60
C GLY A 427 -0.21 2.36 -10.72
N SER A 428 -1.40 1.77 -10.59
CA SER A 428 -1.59 0.56 -9.77
C SER A 428 -0.62 -0.55 -10.20
N GLY A 429 0.14 -1.09 -9.25
CA GLY A 429 1.13 -2.15 -9.52
C GLY A 429 2.39 -1.69 -10.27
N LYS A 430 2.67 -0.39 -10.37
CA LYS A 430 3.87 0.15 -11.03
C LYS A 430 4.68 1.02 -10.07
N TYR A 431 5.73 0.45 -9.51
CA TYR A 431 6.56 1.11 -8.49
C TYR A 431 7.96 1.39 -9.00
N TRP A 432 8.59 2.44 -8.47
CA TRP A 432 10.05 2.49 -8.48
C TRP A 432 10.59 1.61 -7.35
N ALA A 433 11.73 0.97 -7.59
CA ALA A 433 12.42 0.14 -6.60
C ALA A 433 13.82 0.69 -6.31
N THR A 434 14.11 0.95 -5.03
CA THR A 434 15.42 1.35 -4.53
C THR A 434 16.22 0.15 -4.01
N GLY A 435 17.54 0.31 -3.89
CA GLY A 435 18.43 -0.69 -3.29
C GLY A 435 19.00 -1.75 -4.25
N THR A 436 18.36 -1.99 -5.40
CA THR A 436 18.80 -3.02 -6.38
C THR A 436 20.18 -2.72 -6.97
N SER A 437 20.47 -1.46 -7.30
CA SER A 437 21.75 -1.00 -7.88
C SER A 437 22.69 -0.35 -6.86
N GLU A 438 22.13 0.31 -5.85
CA GLU A 438 22.85 1.24 -4.95
C GLU A 438 23.48 0.56 -3.73
N LYS A 439 23.18 -0.72 -3.48
CA LYS A 439 23.59 -1.45 -2.26
C LYS A 439 23.19 -0.72 -0.98
N LEU A 440 21.94 -0.27 -0.92
CA LEU A 440 21.39 0.36 0.28
C LEU A 440 21.30 -0.68 1.41
N ILE A 441 21.54 -0.24 2.64
CA ILE A 441 21.38 -1.04 3.84
C ILE A 441 20.26 -0.49 4.73
N GLN A 442 19.78 -1.31 5.66
CA GLN A 442 18.80 -0.87 6.65
C GLN A 442 19.29 0.38 7.39
N GLY A 443 18.42 1.39 7.45
CA GLY A 443 18.72 2.67 8.09
C GLY A 443 19.46 3.65 7.20
N ASP A 444 19.75 3.32 5.94
CA ASP A 444 20.15 4.33 4.96
C ASP A 444 18.98 5.27 4.67
N HIS A 445 19.29 6.54 4.45
CA HIS A 445 18.29 7.53 4.06
C HIS A 445 18.41 7.77 2.55
N VAL A 446 17.26 7.90 1.90
CA VAL A 446 17.15 8.13 0.46
C VAL A 446 16.34 9.39 0.26
N MET A 447 16.89 10.31 -0.53
CA MET A 447 16.17 11.50 -0.98
C MET A 447 15.63 11.22 -2.37
N VAL A 448 14.32 11.29 -2.53
CA VAL A 448 13.62 11.19 -3.83
C VAL A 448 13.38 12.60 -4.35
N TYR A 449 13.61 12.79 -5.64
CA TYR A 449 13.43 14.05 -6.34
C TYR A 449 12.41 13.87 -7.47
N LEU A 450 11.53 14.87 -7.61
CA LEU A 450 10.58 15.02 -8.70
C LEU A 450 10.84 16.37 -9.37
N GLU A 451 11.35 16.35 -10.60
CA GLU A 451 11.48 17.54 -11.42
C GLU A 451 10.19 17.82 -12.17
N LEU A 452 9.71 19.06 -12.07
CA LEU A 452 8.57 19.56 -12.81
C LEU A 452 9.05 20.43 -13.98
N SER A 453 8.53 20.17 -15.17
CA SER A 453 8.75 20.98 -16.37
C SER A 453 7.41 21.40 -16.96
N GLY A 454 7.23 22.71 -17.16
CA GLY A 454 5.94 23.25 -17.61
C GLY A 454 4.78 22.92 -16.65
N GLY A 455 5.05 22.70 -15.37
CA GLY A 455 4.06 22.34 -14.36
C GLY A 455 3.66 20.86 -14.29
N LEU A 456 4.25 20.01 -15.13
CA LEU A 456 4.01 18.57 -15.16
C LEU A 456 5.24 17.78 -14.69
N PRO A 457 5.05 16.56 -14.15
CA PRO A 457 6.15 15.64 -13.87
C PRO A 457 7.02 15.42 -15.11
N HIS A 458 8.32 15.65 -14.96
CA HIS A 458 9.30 15.52 -16.05
C HIS A 458 10.30 14.40 -15.81
N ASN A 459 10.85 14.33 -14.59
CA ASN A 459 11.84 13.33 -14.24
C ASN A 459 11.74 12.96 -12.76
N VAL A 460 12.13 11.72 -12.44
CA VAL A 460 12.22 11.22 -11.07
C VAL A 460 13.61 10.62 -10.89
N TRP A 461 14.26 10.89 -9.78
CA TRP A 461 15.51 10.21 -9.42
C TRP A 461 15.62 10.19 -7.91
N TRP A 462 16.60 9.46 -7.40
CA TRP A 462 16.88 9.45 -5.99
C TRP A 462 18.39 9.40 -5.74
N GLU A 463 18.80 9.63 -4.52
CA GLU A 463 20.17 9.38 -4.12
C GLU A 463 20.21 9.03 -2.64
N ARG A 464 21.26 8.30 -2.26
CA ARG A 464 21.56 8.11 -0.85
C ARG A 464 21.85 9.46 -0.22
N PHE A 465 21.10 9.81 0.79
CA PHE A 465 21.18 11.08 1.48
C PHE A 465 21.78 10.88 2.86
N ASN A 466 22.82 11.65 3.19
CA ASN A 466 23.41 11.65 4.52
C ASN A 466 22.74 12.75 5.35
N SER A 467 21.50 12.52 5.77
CA SER A 467 20.79 13.46 6.63
C SER A 467 21.56 13.66 7.96
N PRO A 468 21.63 14.88 8.51
CA PRO A 468 22.07 15.07 9.90
C PRO A 468 21.31 14.17 10.87
N ASP A 469 20.02 13.95 10.60
CA ASP A 469 19.14 13.10 11.39
C ASP A 469 19.49 11.62 11.18
N ALA A 470 19.90 11.22 9.96
CA ALA A 470 20.41 9.88 9.70
C ALA A 470 21.60 9.53 10.59
N HIS A 471 22.50 10.49 10.84
CA HIS A 471 23.60 10.28 11.75
C HIS A 471 23.13 10.08 13.19
N GLN A 472 22.14 10.86 13.64
CA GLN A 472 21.57 10.73 14.98
C GLN A 472 20.82 9.40 15.15
N GLU A 473 20.00 9.01 14.18
CA GLU A 473 19.30 7.72 14.16
C GLU A 473 20.28 6.54 14.14
N TYR A 474 21.34 6.64 13.33
CA TYR A 474 22.40 5.63 13.30
C TYR A 474 23.11 5.51 14.65
N LEU A 475 23.44 6.64 15.28
CA LEU A 475 24.05 6.65 16.62
C LEU A 475 23.09 6.08 17.68
N ALA A 476 21.81 6.43 17.63
CA ALA A 476 20.78 5.92 18.53
C ALA A 476 20.61 4.39 18.38
N ALA A 477 20.48 3.90 17.15
CA ALA A 477 20.40 2.48 16.84
C ALA A 477 21.68 1.72 17.21
N GLY A 478 22.85 2.35 17.08
CA GLY A 478 24.13 1.81 17.51
C GLY A 478 24.20 1.70 19.04
N ALA A 479 23.83 2.77 19.76
CA ALA A 479 23.78 2.78 21.22
C ALA A 479 22.81 1.74 21.76
N GLN A 480 21.62 1.60 21.14
CA GLN A 480 20.64 0.60 21.50
C GLN A 480 21.16 -0.83 21.29
N ARG A 481 21.83 -1.11 20.16
CA ARG A 481 22.44 -2.42 19.90
C ARG A 481 23.55 -2.76 20.90
N VAL A 482 24.38 -1.79 21.27
CA VAL A 482 25.42 -1.96 22.29
C VAL A 482 24.80 -2.25 23.66
N TRP A 483 23.75 -1.50 24.02
CA TRP A 483 22.98 -1.70 25.25
C TRP A 483 22.34 -3.09 25.31
N GLU A 484 21.61 -3.50 24.28
CA GLU A 484 20.99 -4.84 24.18
C GLU A 484 22.01 -5.98 24.24
N ARG A 485 23.18 -5.79 23.62
CA ARG A 485 24.28 -6.76 23.70
C ARG A 485 24.82 -6.85 25.13
N HIS A 486 25.01 -5.71 25.80
CA HIS A 486 25.51 -5.70 27.17
C HIS A 486 24.52 -6.36 28.14
N ASN A 487 23.22 -6.07 28.00
CA ASN A 487 22.17 -6.72 28.77
C ASN A 487 22.21 -8.23 28.59
N ARG A 488 22.29 -8.73 27.35
CA ARG A 488 22.45 -10.16 27.06
C ARG A 488 23.68 -10.78 27.71
N LEU A 489 24.83 -10.11 27.68
CA LEU A 489 26.06 -10.59 28.32
C LEU A 489 25.97 -10.65 29.84
N MET A 490 25.22 -9.72 30.44
CA MET A 490 25.00 -9.63 31.88
C MET A 490 23.86 -10.53 32.38
N GLY A 491 23.17 -11.26 31.49
CA GLY A 491 21.96 -12.00 31.83
C GLY A 491 20.79 -11.09 32.25
N LEU A 492 20.86 -9.80 31.92
CA LEU A 492 19.79 -8.85 32.15
C LEU A 492 18.77 -9.05 31.04
N ILE A 493 17.57 -9.48 31.42
CA ILE A 493 16.40 -9.40 30.56
C ILE A 493 15.97 -7.93 30.66
N PRO A 494 15.95 -7.17 29.55
CA PRO A 494 15.39 -5.83 29.57
C PRO A 494 14.02 -5.92 30.20
N TRP A 495 13.72 -5.05 31.17
CA TRP A 495 12.38 -4.97 31.74
C TRP A 495 11.44 -4.65 30.57
N GLN A 496 10.75 -5.67 30.09
CA GLN A 496 9.56 -5.49 29.28
C GLN A 496 8.52 -5.10 30.32
N SER A 497 7.95 -3.91 30.20
CA SER A 497 6.69 -3.65 30.90
C SER A 497 5.79 -4.81 30.53
N ASP A 498 5.39 -5.61 31.52
CA ASP A 498 4.30 -6.56 31.34
C ASP A 498 3.03 -5.71 31.11
N GLU A 499 2.87 -5.21 29.89
CA GLU A 499 1.73 -4.44 29.39
C GLU A 499 1.20 -5.08 28.11
#